data_AF-A0A846WTZ8-F1
#
_entry.id   AF-A0A846WTZ8-F1
#
_cell.length_a   1.000
_cell.length_b   1.000
_cell.length_c   1.000
_cell.angle_alpha   90.00
_cell.angle_beta   90.00
_cell.angle_gamma   90.00
#
_symmetry.space_group_name_H-M   'P 1'
#
loop_
_entity.id
_entity.type
_entity.pdbx_description
1 polymer ?
#
loop_
_entity_poly.entity_id
_entity_poly.type
_entity_poly.pdbx_seq_one_letter_code
_entity_poly.pdbx_strand_id
1 'polypeptide(L)' 'MDPRSGADDLVQDMLRFLIRWSPFDDGDDEILPTFGVEPRVFYIRMARLIDTDPELAGPRAAVLRTYCLRKAGIVVAS' A
#
# COMPACT_ATOMS: atom_id res chain seq x y z
N MET A 1 25.91 2.25 5.63
CA MET A 1 24.49 2.17 5.27
C MET A 1 23.74 1.75 6.52
N ASP A 2 22.81 2.56 7.04
CA ASP A 2 21.93 2.12 8.14
C ASP A 2 20.91 1.13 7.53
N PRO A 3 20.78 -0.11 8.06
CA PRO A 3 19.81 -1.09 7.55
C PRO A 3 18.36 -0.58 7.56
N ARG A 4 18.02 0.37 8.45
CA ARG A 4 16.68 0.96 8.54
C ARG A 4 16.37 1.86 7.34
N SER A 5 17.35 2.61 6.84
CA SER A 5 17.15 3.51 5.69
C SER A 5 16.69 2.77 4.44
N GLY A 6 17.24 1.57 4.18
CA GLY A 6 16.82 0.78 3.02
C GLY A 6 15.39 0.23 3.14
N ALA A 7 14.92 -0.04 4.36
CA ALA A 7 13.53 -0.45 4.59
C ALA A 7 12.57 0.74 4.43
N ASP A 8 12.96 1.91 4.91
CA ASP A 8 12.18 3.14 4.76
C ASP A 8 12.04 3.53 3.28
N ASP A 9 13.13 3.42 2.50
CA ASP A 9 13.11 3.68 1.05
C ASP A 9 12.15 2.72 0.31
N LEU A 10 12.18 1.42 0.64
CA LEU A 10 11.26 0.44 0.07
C LEU A 10 9.80 0.77 0.40
N VAL A 11 9.50 1.15 1.64
CA VAL A 11 8.15 1.54 2.07
C VAL A 11 7.66 2.75 1.28
N GLN A 12 8.53 3.74 1.07
CA GLN A 12 8.21 4.93 0.26
C GLN A 12 7.94 4.56 -1.20
N ASP A 13 8.69 3.62 -1.77
CA ASP A 13 8.46 3.14 -3.14
C ASP A 13 7.14 2.38 -3.27
N MET A 14 6.79 1.54 -2.29
CA MET A 14 5.48 0.87 -2.24
C MET A 14 4.33 1.89 -2.16
N LEU A 15 4.47 2.94 -1.36
CA LEU A 15 3.48 4.03 -1.28
C LEU A 15 3.34 4.79 -2.60
N ARG A 16 4.46 5.15 -3.24
CA ARG A 16 4.44 5.82 -4.56
C ARG A 16 3.77 4.95 -5.62
N PHE A 17 4.07 3.66 -5.61
CA PHE A 17 3.43 2.69 -6.49
C PHE A 17 1.92 2.65 -6.27
N LEU A 18 1.48 2.50 -5.02
CA LEU A 18 0.07 2.48 -4.65
C LEU A 18 -0.66 3.74 -5.14
N ILE A 19 -0.09 4.92 -4.87
CA ILE A 19 -0.68 6.21 -5.25
C ILE A 19 -0.77 6.38 -6.76
N ARG A 20 0.22 5.87 -7.51
CA ARG A 20 0.25 5.93 -8.97
C ARG A 20 -0.85 5.09 -9.60
N TRP A 21 -1.07 3.88 -9.08
CA TRP A 21 -1.93 2.89 -9.71
C TRP A 21 -3.38 2.90 -9.20
N SER A 22 -3.62 3.36 -7.97
CA SER A 22 -4.97 3.35 -7.38
C SER A 22 -6.06 4.03 -8.23
N PRO A 23 -5.80 5.13 -8.97
CA PRO A 23 -6.84 5.75 -9.81
C PRO A 23 -7.30 4.90 -11.00
N PHE A 24 -6.50 3.90 -11.40
CA PHE A 24 -6.74 3.06 -12.58
C PHE A 24 -7.25 1.66 -12.22
N ASP A 25 -7.33 1.34 -10.93
CA ASP A 25 -7.66 0.00 -10.40
C ASP A 25 -6.77 -1.15 -10.91
N ASP A 26 -5.52 -0.82 -11.21
CA ASP A 26 -4.57 -1.71 -11.89
C ASP A 26 -3.25 -1.85 -11.11
N GLY A 27 -2.25 -2.52 -11.68
CA GLY A 27 -0.89 -2.67 -11.16
C GLY A 27 -0.60 -3.98 -10.44
N ASP A 28 -1.58 -4.89 -10.29
CA ASP A 28 -1.40 -6.13 -9.52
C ASP A 28 -0.26 -7.00 -10.07
N ASP A 29 -0.19 -7.13 -11.39
CA ASP A 29 0.80 -7.95 -12.09
C ASP A 29 2.24 -7.42 -11.92
N GLU A 30 2.37 -6.13 -11.57
CA GLU A 30 3.66 -5.48 -11.34
C GLU A 30 4.15 -5.60 -9.89
N ILE A 31 3.27 -5.94 -8.94
CA ILE A 31 3.61 -5.96 -7.51
C ILE A 31 4.63 -7.05 -7.20
N LEU A 32 4.39 -8.28 -7.65
CA LEU A 32 5.28 -9.40 -7.41
C LEU A 32 6.67 -9.21 -8.06
N PRO A 33 6.79 -8.87 -9.36
CA PRO A 33 8.12 -8.65 -9.96
C PRO A 33 8.85 -7.43 -9.39
N THR A 34 8.13 -6.39 -8.94
CA THR A 34 8.78 -5.18 -8.39
C THR A 34 9.20 -5.34 -6.93
N PHE A 35 8.35 -5.93 -6.08
CA PHE A 35 8.54 -5.93 -4.63
C PHE A 35 8.75 -7.32 -4.02
N GLY A 36 8.65 -8.39 -4.81
CA GLY A 36 8.81 -9.77 -4.35
C GLY A 36 7.72 -10.21 -3.35
N VAL A 37 6.55 -9.58 -3.37
CA VAL A 37 5.43 -9.90 -2.50
C VAL A 37 4.16 -10.15 -3.31
N GLU A 38 3.33 -11.08 -2.84
CA GLU A 38 2.01 -11.32 -3.43
C GLU A 38 1.12 -10.06 -3.36
N PRO A 39 0.30 -9.77 -4.40
CA PRO A 39 -0.57 -8.59 -4.44
C PRO A 39 -1.43 -8.43 -3.18
N ARG A 40 -2.07 -9.53 -2.73
CA ARG A 40 -2.89 -9.52 -1.51
C ARG A 40 -2.08 -9.09 -0.28
N VAL A 41 -0.84 -9.56 -0.15
CA VAL A 41 0.03 -9.23 0.99
C VAL A 41 0.49 -7.76 0.92
N PHE A 42 0.81 -7.27 -0.28
CA PHE A 42 1.12 -5.85 -0.51
C PHE A 42 0.01 -4.96 0.01
N TYR A 43 -1.24 -5.20 -0.40
CA TYR A 43 -2.38 -4.37 -0.01
C TYR A 43 -2.67 -4.43 1.49
N ILE A 44 -2.53 -5.59 2.14
CA ILE A 44 -2.65 -5.71 3.60
C ILE A 44 -1.60 -4.86 4.31
N ARG A 45 -0.34 -4.90 3.84
CA ARG A 45 0.76 -4.12 4.44
C ARG A 45 0.52 -2.62 4.27
N MET A 46 0.08 -2.18 3.10
CA MET A 46 -0.22 -0.77 2.85
C MET A 46 -1.40 -0.26 3.66
N ALA A 47 -2.48 -1.05 3.79
CA ALA A 47 -3.61 -0.67 4.65
C ALA A 47 -3.16 -0.48 6.11
N ARG A 48 -2.32 -1.38 6.64
CA ARG A 48 -1.76 -1.27 8.00
C ARG A 48 -0.85 -0.05 8.14
N LEU A 49 0.03 0.19 7.17
CA LEU A 49 0.93 1.34 7.19
C LEU A 49 0.14 2.64 7.26
N ILE A 50 -0.88 2.79 6.42
CA ILE A 50 -1.78 3.95 6.41
C ILE A 50 -2.51 4.13 7.75
N ASP A 51 -2.88 3.03 8.42
CA ASP A 51 -3.52 3.07 9.74
C ASP A 51 -2.57 3.51 10.85
N THR A 52 -1.28 3.20 10.73
CA THR A 52 -0.28 3.41 11.79
C THR A 52 0.55 4.68 11.64
N ASP A 53 0.54 5.29 10.45
CA ASP A 53 1.35 6.47 10.15
C ASP A 53 0.51 7.76 10.23
N PRO A 54 0.71 8.59 11.27
CA PRO A 54 -0.02 9.85 11.42
C PRO A 54 0.30 10.86 10.32
N GLU A 55 1.47 10.79 9.68
CA GLU A 55 1.86 11.71 8.60
C GLU A 55 1.06 11.47 7.33
N LEU A 56 0.57 10.24 7.14
CA LEU A 56 -0.33 9.89 6.05
C LEU A 56 -1.78 10.24 6.35
N ALA A 57 -2.15 10.63 7.58
CA ALA A 57 -3.56 10.81 7.96
C ALA A 57 -4.30 11.86 7.09
N GLY A 58 -5.59 11.58 6.80
CA GLY A 58 -6.47 12.51 6.09
C GLY A 58 -7.45 11.82 5.12
N PRO A 59 -8.32 12.59 4.44
CA PRO A 59 -9.35 12.03 3.57
C PRO A 59 -8.79 11.16 2.44
N ARG A 60 -7.66 11.57 1.84
CA ARG A 60 -6.99 10.82 0.77
C ARG A 60 -6.48 9.46 1.26
N ALA A 61 -6.03 9.39 2.50
CA ALA A 61 -5.52 8.17 3.10
C ALA A 61 -6.65 7.20 3.42
N ALA A 62 -7.80 7.69 3.89
CA ALA A 62 -9.00 6.87 4.07
C ALA A 62 -9.47 6.23 2.74
N VAL A 63 -9.38 6.97 1.63
CA VAL A 63 -9.68 6.44 0.29
C VAL A 63 -8.68 5.36 -0.12
N LEU A 64 -7.37 5.62 0.01
CA LEU A 64 -6.32 4.64 -0.31
C LEU A 64 -6.39 3.38 0.55
N ARG A 65 -6.71 3.55 1.83
CA ARG A 65 -6.92 2.44 2.76
C ARG A 65 -8.08 1.57 2.32
N THR A 66 -9.23 2.18 2.01
CA THR A 66 -10.41 1.47 1.52
C THR A 66 -10.10 0.70 0.24
N TYR A 67 -9.38 1.35 -0.69
CA TYR A 67 -8.89 0.71 -1.91
C TYR A 67 -8.02 -0.51 -1.61
N CYS A 68 -7.06 -0.40 -0.69
CA CYS A 68 -6.20 -1.52 -0.29
C CYS A 68 -7.01 -2.67 0.31
N LEU A 69 -7.95 -2.40 1.21
CA LEU A 69 -8.76 -3.44 1.83
C LEU A 69 -9.62 -4.19 0.79
N ARG A 70 -10.22 -3.47 -0.17
CA ARG A 70 -10.94 -4.07 -1.29
C ARG A 70 -10.04 -4.99 -2.11
N LYS A 71 -8.86 -4.52 -2.52
CA LYS A 71 -7.90 -5.32 -3.31
C LYS A 71 -7.34 -6.51 -2.53
N ALA A 72 -7.26 -6.42 -1.21
CA ALA A 72 -6.91 -7.53 -0.34
C ALA A 72 -8.03 -8.58 -0.16
N GLY A 73 -9.23 -8.32 -0.69
CA GLY A 73 -10.42 -9.15 -0.50
C GLY A 73 -10.98 -9.07 0.92
N ILE A 74 -10.68 -8.00 1.67
CA ILE A 74 -11.19 -7.76 3.02
C ILE A 74 -12.47 -6.95 2.90
N VAL A 75 -13.60 -7.59 3.20
CA VAL A 75 -14.88 -6.90 3.32
C VAL A 75 -14.88 -6.13 4.64
N VAL A 76 -14.87 -4.80 4.56
CA VAL A 76 -15.09 -3.95 5.73
C VAL A 76 -16.60 -3.81 5.89
N ALA A 77 -17.16 -4.31 6.99
CA ALA A 77 -18.57 -4.09 7.30
C ALA A 77 -18.82 -2.59 7.46
N SER A 78 -19.86 -2.10 6.78
CA SER A 78 -20.35 -0.71 6.86
C SER A 78 -20.79 -0.31 8.26
#